data_AF-A0A8S2FDH1-F1
#
_entry.id   AF-A0A8S2FDH1-F1
#
_cell.length_a   1.000
_cell.length_b   1.000
_cell.length_c   1.000
_cell.angle_alpha   90.00
_cell.angle_beta   90.00
_cell.angle_gamma   90.00
#
_symmetry.space_group_name_H-M   'P 1'
#
loop_
_entity.id
_entity.type
_entity.pdbx_description
1 polymer ?
#
loop_
_entity_poly.entity_id
_entity_poly.type
_entity_poly.pdbx_seq_one_letter_code
_entity_poly.pdbx_strand_id
1 'polypeptide(L)'
;MSRPVRRNRPYLPDVYVQEPKQKEDELSAETVKNGFTFKYIDLALEHDGFKGTDFKQSEDDILNLFRHILTKKDENNTINDLKKKFPLNTKDNFWPVMAARTQKRFETWMSALASTEPVNKLAKSVPTFLKKEDVFQHLFEHNVALLRAGWYIKMLALYYSSNNDSKQKKRHVPTDPCTEWTKAIIDILKDVFERLIKDNHSQTSISELNTPSAINLDSE
;
A
#
# COMPACT_ATOMS: atom_id res chain seq x y z
N MET A 1 37.36 -1.61 -13.77
CA MET A 1 36.78 -0.49 -12.98
C MET A 1 35.90 0.32 -13.92
N SER A 2 34.57 0.14 -13.86
CA SER A 2 33.63 0.86 -14.72
C SER A 2 33.41 2.26 -14.16
N ARG A 3 33.84 3.30 -14.89
CA ARG A 3 33.50 4.68 -14.54
C ARG A 3 32.00 4.85 -14.81
N PRO A 4 31.20 5.28 -13.83
CA PRO A 4 29.78 5.54 -14.07
C PRO A 4 29.64 6.58 -15.19
N VAL A 5 28.79 6.30 -16.17
CA VAL A 5 28.41 7.24 -17.22
C VAL A 5 27.81 8.45 -16.51
N ARG A 6 28.57 9.56 -16.48
CA ARG A 6 28.10 10.82 -15.91
C ARG A 6 26.88 11.25 -16.73
N ARG A 7 25.68 11.25 -16.13
CA ARG A 7 24.53 11.99 -16.68
C ARG A 7 24.84 13.47 -16.59
N ASN A 8 25.67 13.97 -17.50
CA ASN A 8 26.14 15.34 -17.46
C ASN A 8 25.27 16.29 -18.27
N ARG A 9 24.11 15.85 -18.80
CA ARG A 9 23.14 16.72 -19.45
C ARG A 9 21.71 16.24 -19.20
N PRO A 10 20.78 17.10 -18.74
CA PRO A 10 19.38 16.78 -18.52
C PRO A 10 18.55 16.83 -19.82
N TYR A 11 19.18 16.81 -20.99
CA TYR A 11 18.45 16.90 -22.26
C TYR A 11 17.90 15.55 -22.66
N LEU A 12 16.66 15.57 -23.15
CA LEU A 12 16.10 14.42 -23.85
C LEU A 12 16.97 14.16 -25.10
N PRO A 13 17.11 12.88 -25.51
CA PRO A 13 17.77 12.56 -26.77
C PRO A 13 17.15 13.37 -27.91
N ASP A 14 18.01 13.93 -28.77
CA ASP A 14 17.61 14.72 -29.95
C ASP A 14 16.83 16.01 -29.63
N VAL A 15 16.93 16.53 -28.40
CA VAL A 15 16.31 17.80 -28.02
C VAL A 15 17.39 18.79 -27.59
N TYR A 16 17.49 19.90 -28.32
CA TYR A 16 18.43 20.99 -28.06
C TYR A 16 17.66 22.24 -27.65
N VAL A 17 17.71 22.56 -26.36
CA VAL A 17 17.10 23.78 -25.82
C VAL A 17 18.06 24.95 -26.03
N GLN A 18 17.53 26.11 -26.38
CA GLN A 18 18.32 27.34 -26.42
C GLN A 18 18.63 27.79 -25.00
N GLU A 19 19.91 28.02 -24.71
CA GLU A 19 20.39 28.39 -23.39
C GLU A 19 20.83 29.86 -23.40
N PRO A 20 20.55 30.66 -22.34
CA PRO A 20 20.87 32.11 -22.31
C PRO A 20 22.38 32.48 -22.37
N LYS A 21 23.26 31.51 -22.59
CA LYS A 21 24.73 31.66 -22.62
C LYS A 21 25.32 30.82 -23.75
N GLN A 22 24.63 30.75 -24.89
CA GLN A 22 25.22 30.09 -26.04
C GLN A 22 26.33 30.96 -26.62
N LYS A 23 27.30 30.31 -27.27
CA LYS A 23 28.41 31.03 -27.92
C LYS A 23 27.94 31.98 -29.02
N GLU A 24 26.76 31.75 -29.58
CA GLU A 24 26.14 32.65 -30.55
C GLU A 24 25.64 33.97 -29.92
N ASP A 25 25.35 33.96 -28.61
CA ASP A 25 24.93 35.14 -27.85
C ASP A 25 26.13 36.02 -27.43
N GLU A 26 27.36 35.51 -27.53
CA GLU A 26 28.57 36.25 -27.23
C GLU A 26 28.90 37.24 -28.36
N LEU A 27 28.60 38.52 -28.14
CA LEU A 27 28.92 39.63 -29.05
C LEU A 27 30.42 39.99 -28.98
N SER A 28 31.27 39.12 -29.52
CA SER A 28 32.69 39.40 -29.72
C SER A 28 32.91 40.32 -30.92
N ALA A 29 34.05 41.01 -30.97
CA ALA A 29 34.38 41.90 -32.09
C ALA A 29 34.41 41.16 -33.45
N GLU A 30 34.79 39.88 -33.46
CA GLU A 30 34.79 39.05 -34.66
C GLU A 30 33.38 38.62 -35.08
N THR A 31 32.55 38.17 -34.14
CA THR A 31 31.17 37.74 -34.44
C THR A 31 30.28 38.91 -34.84
N VAL A 32 30.53 40.10 -34.29
CA VAL A 32 29.84 41.34 -34.69
C VAL A 32 30.26 41.79 -36.10
N LYS A 33 31.55 41.66 -36.45
CA LYS A 33 32.05 42.11 -37.76
C LYS A 33 31.77 41.12 -38.89
N ASN A 34 31.89 39.83 -38.62
CA ASN A 34 31.88 38.78 -39.64
C ASN A 34 30.63 37.88 -39.57
N GLY A 35 29.78 38.07 -38.57
CA GLY A 35 28.69 37.16 -38.24
C GLY A 35 29.17 35.94 -37.43
N PHE A 36 28.23 35.27 -36.75
CA PHE A 36 28.50 33.98 -36.12
C PHE A 36 28.51 32.87 -37.17
N THR A 37 29.52 32.01 -37.15
CA THR A 37 29.57 30.80 -38.01
C THR A 37 29.89 29.59 -37.13
N PHE A 38 29.04 28.57 -37.20
CA PHE A 38 29.29 27.33 -36.51
C PHE A 38 30.35 26.53 -37.27
N LYS A 39 31.55 26.41 -36.71
CA LYS A 39 32.55 25.48 -37.22
C LYS A 39 32.15 24.09 -36.78
N TYR A 40 31.56 23.31 -37.68
CA TYR A 40 31.49 21.87 -37.50
C TYR A 40 32.92 21.34 -37.31
N ILE A 41 33.05 20.21 -36.61
CA ILE A 41 34.31 19.44 -36.69
C ILE A 41 34.51 19.19 -38.18
N ASP A 42 35.61 19.67 -38.73
CA ASP A 42 35.97 19.49 -40.13
C ASP A 42 36.23 17.99 -40.36
N LEU A 43 35.15 17.24 -40.54
CA LEU A 43 35.20 15.87 -40.98
C LEU A 43 35.57 15.97 -42.46
N ALA A 44 36.86 15.87 -42.75
CA ALA A 44 37.43 15.94 -44.10
C ALA A 44 36.76 15.01 -45.14
N LEU A 45 35.90 14.10 -44.68
CA LEU A 45 35.19 13.07 -45.44
C LEU A 45 33.67 13.16 -45.25
N GLU A 46 33.11 14.30 -44.84
CA GLU A 46 31.66 14.46 -44.60
C GLU A 46 30.81 14.08 -45.82
N HIS A 47 31.32 14.32 -47.02
CA HIS A 47 30.65 14.01 -48.29
C HIS A 47 31.05 12.66 -48.89
N ASP A 48 31.94 11.91 -48.24
CA ASP A 48 32.40 10.61 -48.72
C ASP A 48 31.56 9.47 -48.16
N GLY A 49 31.31 8.46 -49.00
CA GLY A 49 30.64 7.23 -48.59
C GLY A 49 31.57 6.31 -47.80
N PHE A 50 31.08 5.75 -46.69
CA PHE A 50 31.80 4.73 -45.95
C PHE A 50 31.84 3.39 -46.72
N LYS A 51 33.04 2.95 -47.11
CA LYS A 51 33.26 1.72 -47.90
C LYS A 51 33.56 0.46 -47.07
N GLY A 52 33.57 0.54 -45.74
CA GLY A 52 33.74 -0.62 -44.85
C GLY A 52 35.13 -1.25 -44.85
N THR A 53 36.10 -0.73 -45.60
CA THR A 53 37.45 -1.31 -45.76
C THR A 53 38.26 -1.35 -44.47
N ASP A 54 37.97 -0.45 -43.53
CA ASP A 54 38.65 -0.36 -42.23
C ASP A 54 37.82 -0.96 -41.08
N PHE A 55 36.64 -1.53 -41.37
CA PHE A 55 35.78 -2.12 -40.36
C PHE A 55 36.25 -3.52 -40.01
N LYS A 56 36.93 -3.64 -38.86
CA LYS A 56 37.57 -4.89 -38.41
C LYS A 56 36.71 -5.77 -37.51
N GLN A 57 35.51 -5.32 -37.12
CA GLN A 57 34.66 -6.09 -36.23
C GLN A 57 33.89 -7.15 -37.02
N SER A 58 33.83 -8.36 -36.47
CA SER A 58 33.01 -9.41 -37.05
C SER A 58 31.53 -9.17 -36.76
N GLU A 59 30.65 -9.77 -37.56
CA GLU A 59 29.20 -9.75 -37.32
C GLU A 59 28.86 -10.31 -35.93
N ASP A 60 29.54 -11.39 -35.52
CA ASP A 60 29.34 -12.01 -34.21
C ASP A 60 29.72 -11.08 -33.06
N ASP A 61 30.79 -10.28 -33.19
CA ASP A 61 31.18 -9.31 -32.17
C ASP A 61 30.09 -8.25 -31.96
N ILE A 62 29.49 -7.78 -33.06
CA ILE A 62 28.39 -6.80 -33.02
C ILE A 62 27.16 -7.42 -32.37
N LEU A 63 26.77 -8.63 -32.78
CA LEU A 63 25.63 -9.34 -32.22
C LEU A 63 25.82 -9.61 -30.72
N ASN A 64 27.03 -9.98 -30.30
CA ASN A 64 27.36 -10.19 -28.90
C ASN A 64 27.29 -8.88 -28.09
N LEU A 65 27.70 -7.75 -28.67
CA LEU A 65 27.52 -6.44 -28.06
C LEU A 65 26.03 -6.11 -27.85
N PHE A 66 25.20 -6.33 -28.87
CA PHE A 66 23.75 -6.12 -28.75
C PHE A 66 23.12 -7.03 -27.69
N ARG A 67 23.47 -8.31 -27.69
CA ARG A 67 23.01 -9.27 -26.65
C ARG A 67 23.42 -8.79 -25.27
N HIS A 68 24.66 -8.35 -25.07
CA HIS A 68 25.13 -7.83 -23.80
C HIS A 68 24.32 -6.60 -23.33
N ILE A 69 24.03 -5.67 -24.24
CA ILE A 69 23.19 -4.49 -23.96
C ILE A 69 21.79 -4.92 -23.52
N LEU A 70 21.17 -5.88 -24.23
CA LEU A 70 19.84 -6.40 -23.90
C LEU A 70 19.82 -7.08 -22.54
N THR A 71 20.77 -7.98 -22.26
CA THR A 71 20.91 -8.62 -20.94
C THR A 71 21.05 -7.57 -19.84
N LYS A 72 21.89 -6.56 -20.03
CA LYS A 72 22.06 -5.48 -19.04
C LYS A 72 20.81 -4.63 -18.87
N LYS A 73 20.08 -4.36 -19.94
CA LYS A 73 18.79 -3.66 -19.89
C LYS A 73 17.79 -4.45 -19.05
N ASP A 74 17.70 -5.75 -19.29
CA ASP A 74 16.75 -6.62 -18.60
C ASP A 74 17.13 -6.79 -17.13
N GLU A 75 18.42 -6.95 -16.79
CA GLU A 75 18.92 -6.95 -15.41
C GLU A 75 18.54 -5.67 -14.65
N ASN A 76 18.65 -4.51 -15.29
CA ASN A 76 18.34 -3.21 -14.67
C ASN A 76 16.82 -2.95 -14.57
N ASN A 77 16.04 -3.46 -15.52
CA ASN A 77 14.59 -3.32 -15.53
C ASN A 77 13.89 -4.38 -14.66
N THR A 78 14.60 -5.43 -14.28
CA THR A 78 14.08 -6.45 -13.36
C THR A 78 14.14 -5.91 -11.94
N ILE A 79 12.97 -5.77 -11.31
CA ILE A 79 12.88 -5.48 -9.87
C ILE A 79 13.37 -6.73 -9.15
N ASN A 80 14.65 -6.74 -8.81
CA ASN A 80 15.24 -7.83 -8.05
C ASN A 80 14.68 -7.83 -6.62
N ASP A 81 13.99 -8.90 -6.25
CA ASP A 81 13.55 -9.19 -4.88
C ASP A 81 14.74 -9.63 -3.98
N LEU A 82 15.95 -9.09 -4.26
CA LEU A 82 17.23 -9.40 -3.61
C LEU A 82 17.40 -8.71 -2.26
N LYS A 83 16.45 -7.88 -1.85
CA LYS A 83 16.35 -7.53 -0.44
C LYS A 83 15.90 -8.81 0.25
N LYS A 84 16.84 -9.60 0.79
CA LYS A 84 16.58 -10.54 1.90
C LYS A 84 15.45 -9.92 2.68
N LYS A 85 14.25 -10.51 2.68
CA LYS A 85 13.05 -9.92 3.28
C LYS A 85 13.45 -9.41 4.64
N PHE A 86 13.79 -8.11 4.74
CA PHE A 86 14.07 -7.52 6.02
C PHE A 86 12.77 -7.77 6.75
N PRO A 87 12.76 -8.42 7.91
CA PRO A 87 11.52 -8.58 8.66
C PRO A 87 10.94 -7.18 8.71
N LEU A 88 9.81 -6.96 8.04
CA LEU A 88 9.23 -5.63 7.91
C LEU A 88 9.18 -5.10 9.33
N ASN A 89 9.83 -3.96 9.59
CA ASN A 89 9.75 -3.37 10.92
C ASN A 89 8.31 -2.88 11.09
N THR A 90 7.44 -3.75 11.59
CA THR A 90 6.01 -3.50 11.77
C THR A 90 5.76 -2.34 12.73
N LYS A 91 6.78 -1.94 13.49
CA LYS A 91 6.74 -0.81 14.42
C LYS A 91 6.85 0.56 13.74
N ASP A 92 7.49 0.66 12.57
CA ASP A 92 7.73 1.95 11.91
C ASP A 92 6.58 2.38 10.97
N ASN A 93 5.73 1.44 10.57
CA ASN A 93 4.64 1.70 9.62
C ASN A 93 3.27 1.87 10.28
N PHE A 94 3.18 1.72 11.60
CA PHE A 94 1.88 1.63 12.27
C PHE A 94 1.87 2.38 13.59
N TRP A 95 1.04 3.43 13.67
CA TRP A 95 0.80 4.21 14.90
C TRP A 95 -0.62 3.96 15.42
N PRO A 96 -0.85 2.83 16.10
CA PRO A 96 -2.12 2.57 16.76
C PRO A 96 -2.32 3.55 17.92
N VAL A 97 -3.52 4.11 18.02
CA VAL A 97 -3.92 5.00 19.11
C VAL A 97 -4.83 4.22 20.05
N MET A 98 -4.52 4.17 21.34
CA MET A 98 -5.42 3.49 22.30
C MET A 98 -6.79 4.18 22.34
N ALA A 99 -7.86 3.44 22.03
CA ALA A 99 -9.23 3.97 22.00
C ALA A 99 -9.65 4.56 23.37
N ALA A 100 -9.23 3.90 24.46
CA ALA A 100 -9.55 4.28 25.83
C ALA A 100 -9.05 5.67 26.28
N ARG A 101 -8.10 6.28 25.56
CA ARG A 101 -7.56 7.61 25.93
C ARG A 101 -8.36 8.77 25.35
N THR A 102 -9.24 8.54 24.37
CA THR A 102 -9.99 9.63 23.73
C THR A 102 -11.29 9.12 23.10
N GLN A 103 -12.35 8.94 23.90
CA GLN A 103 -13.66 8.44 23.42
C GLN A 103 -14.18 9.24 22.21
N LYS A 104 -14.15 10.58 22.27
CA LYS A 104 -14.61 11.43 21.15
C LYS A 104 -13.88 11.16 19.82
N ARG A 105 -12.56 10.94 19.89
CA ARG A 105 -11.74 10.64 18.70
C ARG A 105 -12.06 9.25 18.16
N PHE A 106 -12.32 8.31 19.07
CA PHE A 106 -12.75 6.97 18.71
C PHE A 106 -14.11 6.99 17.99
N GLU A 107 -15.13 7.64 18.56
CA GLU A 107 -16.47 7.79 17.94
C GLU A 107 -16.38 8.41 16.54
N THR A 108 -15.59 9.47 16.40
CA THR A 108 -15.35 10.15 15.11
C THR A 108 -14.67 9.21 14.12
N TRP A 109 -13.69 8.43 14.57
CA TRP A 109 -12.98 7.49 13.71
C TRP A 109 -13.87 6.31 13.29
N MET A 110 -14.70 5.79 14.19
CA MET A 110 -15.65 4.71 13.88
C MET A 110 -16.73 5.18 12.90
N SER A 111 -17.23 6.40 13.07
CA SER A 111 -18.14 7.03 12.11
C SER A 111 -17.48 7.20 10.73
N ALA A 112 -16.21 7.60 10.71
CA ALA A 112 -15.42 7.67 9.48
C ALA A 112 -15.17 6.29 8.86
N LEU A 113 -14.98 5.25 9.68
CA LEU A 113 -14.88 3.86 9.24
C LEU A 113 -16.21 3.37 8.66
N ALA A 114 -17.37 3.78 9.17
CA ALA A 114 -18.68 3.47 8.58
C ALA A 114 -18.95 4.25 7.27
N SER A 115 -18.32 5.42 7.12
CA SER A 115 -18.48 6.28 5.96
C SER A 115 -17.71 5.81 4.70
N THR A 116 -17.79 6.60 3.63
CA THR A 116 -17.03 6.42 2.39
C THR A 116 -15.58 6.93 2.45
N GLU A 117 -15.12 7.39 3.62
CA GLU A 117 -13.76 7.95 3.79
C GLU A 117 -12.68 6.93 3.36
N PRO A 118 -11.64 7.33 2.60
CA PRO A 118 -10.58 6.43 2.18
C PRO A 118 -9.79 5.79 3.35
N VAL A 119 -9.60 4.48 3.29
CA VAL A 119 -8.87 3.70 4.34
C VAL A 119 -7.41 4.12 4.52
N ASN A 120 -6.75 4.66 3.49
CA ASN A 120 -5.39 5.21 3.60
C ASN A 120 -5.32 6.43 4.54
N LYS A 121 -6.39 7.20 4.65
CA LYS A 121 -6.49 8.31 5.61
C LYS A 121 -6.70 7.79 7.03
N LEU A 122 -7.53 6.77 7.18
CA LEU A 122 -7.81 6.11 8.47
C LEU A 122 -6.60 5.34 9.04
N ALA A 123 -5.77 4.78 8.16
CA ALA A 123 -4.59 3.99 8.53
C ALA A 123 -3.55 4.75 9.38
N LYS A 124 -3.56 6.09 9.33
CA LYS A 124 -2.63 6.93 10.09
C LYS A 124 -2.85 6.89 11.60
N SER A 125 -4.04 6.49 12.04
CA SER A 125 -4.51 6.63 13.42
C SER A 125 -5.54 5.56 13.72
N VAL A 126 -5.15 4.29 13.73
CA VAL A 126 -6.07 3.18 13.95
C VAL A 126 -6.30 2.98 15.45
N PRO A 127 -7.56 3.06 15.94
CA PRO A 127 -7.86 2.81 17.35
C PRO A 127 -7.60 1.36 17.75
N THR A 128 -7.12 1.12 18.97
CA THR A 128 -6.94 -0.24 19.52
C THR A 128 -7.71 -0.43 20.83
N PHE A 129 -8.11 -1.68 21.09
CA PHE A 129 -8.83 -2.08 22.30
C PHE A 129 -7.94 -2.90 23.24
N LEU A 130 -8.38 -3.04 24.51
CA LEU A 130 -7.75 -3.95 25.46
C LEU A 130 -8.34 -5.36 25.36
N LYS A 131 -9.66 -5.45 25.11
CA LYS A 131 -10.39 -6.69 24.84
C LYS A 131 -10.77 -6.76 23.36
N LYS A 132 -10.56 -7.91 22.73
CA LYS A 132 -10.88 -8.12 21.31
C LYS A 132 -12.39 -8.17 21.06
N GLU A 133 -13.16 -8.59 22.06
CA GLU A 133 -14.63 -8.73 21.99
C GLU A 133 -15.32 -7.37 21.80
N ASP A 134 -14.84 -6.33 22.48
CA ASP A 134 -15.39 -4.96 22.39
C ASP A 134 -15.35 -4.43 20.94
N VAL A 135 -14.42 -4.88 20.11
CA VAL A 135 -14.28 -4.47 18.70
C VAL A 135 -15.56 -4.74 17.93
N PHE A 136 -16.14 -5.92 18.10
CA PHE A 136 -17.29 -6.36 17.32
C PHE A 136 -18.56 -5.61 17.71
N GLN A 137 -18.73 -5.33 19.00
CA GLN A 137 -19.84 -4.53 19.50
C GLN A 137 -19.84 -3.14 18.85
N HIS A 138 -18.70 -2.45 18.84
CA HIS A 138 -18.61 -1.11 18.23
C HIS A 138 -18.74 -1.16 16.70
N LEU A 139 -18.21 -2.19 16.03
CA LEU A 139 -18.40 -2.36 14.59
C LEU A 139 -19.88 -2.50 14.23
N PHE A 140 -20.64 -3.21 15.07
CA PHE A 140 -22.08 -3.38 14.93
C PHE A 140 -22.85 -2.08 15.21
N GLU A 141 -22.59 -1.43 16.34
CA GLU A 141 -23.25 -0.18 16.75
C GLU A 141 -23.08 0.95 15.71
N HIS A 142 -21.92 1.03 15.06
CA HIS A 142 -21.64 2.02 14.03
C HIS A 142 -22.06 1.59 12.61
N ASN A 143 -22.70 0.44 12.43
CA ASN A 143 -23.13 -0.09 11.12
C ASN A 143 -22.00 -0.12 10.07
N VAL A 144 -20.81 -0.57 10.48
CA VAL A 144 -19.64 -0.59 9.60
C VAL A 144 -19.79 -1.67 8.53
N ALA A 145 -19.60 -1.30 7.25
CA ALA A 145 -19.63 -2.23 6.14
C ALA A 145 -18.60 -3.37 6.30
N LEU A 146 -18.99 -4.61 5.97
CA LEU A 146 -18.21 -5.83 6.24
C LEU A 146 -16.77 -5.77 5.70
N LEU A 147 -16.57 -5.24 4.49
CA LEU A 147 -15.24 -5.13 3.89
C LEU A 147 -14.32 -4.20 4.71
N ARG A 148 -14.87 -3.12 5.25
CA ARG A 148 -14.15 -2.13 6.07
C ARG A 148 -13.91 -2.64 7.48
N ALA A 149 -14.89 -3.35 8.05
CA ALA A 149 -14.73 -4.08 9.30
C ALA A 149 -13.61 -5.13 9.20
N GLY A 150 -13.59 -5.94 8.13
CA GLY A 150 -12.53 -6.93 7.88
C GLY A 150 -11.15 -6.30 7.72
N TRP A 151 -11.04 -5.15 7.06
CA TRP A 151 -9.80 -4.39 7.00
C TRP A 151 -9.34 -3.94 8.41
N TYR A 152 -10.25 -3.43 9.23
CA TYR A 152 -9.92 -2.99 10.58
C TYR A 152 -9.47 -4.15 11.48
N ILE A 153 -10.15 -5.29 11.41
CA ILE A 153 -9.78 -6.51 12.16
C ILE A 153 -8.38 -6.99 11.74
N LYS A 154 -8.06 -6.97 10.44
CA LYS A 154 -6.70 -7.30 9.95
C LYS A 154 -5.65 -6.35 10.52
N MET A 155 -5.94 -5.05 10.60
CA MET A 155 -5.06 -4.06 11.22
C MET A 155 -4.82 -4.35 12.70
N LEU A 156 -5.86 -4.71 13.45
CA LEU A 156 -5.73 -5.12 14.85
C LEU A 156 -4.96 -6.43 15.02
N ALA A 157 -5.16 -7.41 14.12
CA ALA A 157 -4.43 -8.67 14.14
C ALA A 157 -2.92 -8.46 13.99
N LEU A 158 -2.51 -7.61 13.05
CA LEU A 158 -1.11 -7.22 12.87
C LEU A 158 -0.53 -6.54 14.12
N TYR A 159 -1.30 -5.62 14.71
CA TYR A 159 -0.90 -4.93 15.94
C TYR A 159 -0.69 -5.88 17.13
N TYR A 160 -1.65 -6.76 17.40
CA TYR A 160 -1.52 -7.69 18.52
C TYR A 160 -0.40 -8.70 18.30
N SER A 161 -0.17 -9.17 17.06
CA SER A 161 0.96 -10.04 16.74
C SER A 161 2.30 -9.36 17.04
N SER A 162 2.47 -8.11 16.60
CA SER A 162 3.71 -7.34 16.83
C SER A 162 3.99 -7.08 18.32
N ASN A 163 2.93 -6.83 19.10
CA ASN A 163 3.06 -6.62 20.55
C ASN A 163 3.37 -7.90 21.33
N ASN A 164 2.82 -9.05 20.93
CA ASN A 164 3.07 -10.33 21.59
C ASN A 164 4.52 -10.82 21.37
N ASP A 165 5.08 -10.62 20.18
CA ASP A 165 6.48 -10.96 19.87
C ASP A 165 7.47 -10.21 20.77
N SER A 166 7.14 -8.99 21.19
CA SER A 166 8.01 -8.18 22.06
C SER A 166 8.09 -8.69 23.51
N LYS A 167 7.14 -9.53 23.94
CA LYS A 167 7.00 -9.97 25.35
C LYS A 167 7.41 -11.43 25.58
N GLN A 168 7.59 -12.23 24.54
CA GLN A 168 7.84 -13.67 24.65
C GLN A 168 9.35 -13.98 24.47
N LYS A 169 9.98 -14.57 25.49
CA LYS A 169 11.40 -15.03 25.47
C LYS A 169 11.57 -16.52 25.11
N LYS A 170 10.54 -17.24 24.67
CA LYS A 170 10.63 -18.69 24.38
C LYS A 170 9.94 -19.02 23.06
N ARG A 171 10.41 -20.10 22.40
CA ARG A 171 9.81 -20.71 21.19
C ARG A 171 8.38 -21.17 21.48
N HIS A 172 7.43 -20.24 21.55
CA HIS A 172 6.01 -20.53 21.50
C HIS A 172 5.65 -20.68 20.03
N VAL A 173 4.95 -21.75 19.65
CA VAL A 173 4.39 -21.90 18.30
C VAL A 173 3.40 -20.76 18.12
N PRO A 174 3.60 -19.82 17.17
CA PRO A 174 2.67 -18.72 16.99
C PRO A 174 1.29 -19.31 16.66
N THR A 175 0.31 -19.10 17.54
CA THR A 175 -1.08 -19.42 17.21
C THR A 175 -1.48 -18.54 16.04
N ASP A 176 -2.01 -19.13 14.98
CA ASP A 176 -2.41 -18.39 13.78
C ASP A 176 -3.45 -17.32 14.17
N PRO A 177 -3.16 -16.02 13.97
CA PRO A 177 -4.09 -14.94 14.29
C PRO A 177 -5.47 -15.16 13.66
N CYS A 178 -5.55 -15.78 12.48
CA CYS A 178 -6.82 -16.10 11.83
C CYS A 178 -7.70 -16.98 12.71
N THR A 179 -7.12 -18.00 13.35
CA THR A 179 -7.85 -18.93 14.23
C THR A 179 -8.37 -18.23 15.48
N GLU A 180 -7.58 -17.33 16.08
CA GLU A 180 -8.01 -16.56 17.26
C GLU A 180 -9.19 -15.64 16.95
N TRP A 181 -9.11 -14.89 15.85
CA TRP A 181 -10.18 -13.97 15.45
C TRP A 181 -11.42 -14.73 14.99
N THR A 182 -11.27 -15.88 14.33
CA THR A 182 -12.40 -16.75 13.97
C THR A 182 -13.10 -17.26 15.22
N LYS A 183 -12.35 -17.71 16.24
CA LYS A 183 -12.94 -18.16 17.49
C LYS A 183 -13.71 -17.03 18.20
N ALA A 184 -13.13 -15.83 18.27
CA ALA A 184 -13.81 -14.67 18.87
C ALA A 184 -15.13 -14.33 18.16
N ILE A 185 -15.17 -14.40 16.82
CA ILE A 185 -16.40 -14.21 16.05
C ILE A 185 -17.43 -15.28 16.41
N ILE A 186 -17.03 -16.55 16.46
CA ILE A 186 -17.93 -17.67 16.79
C ILE A 186 -18.52 -17.49 18.20
N ASP A 187 -17.69 -17.13 19.18
CA ASP A 187 -18.14 -16.96 20.57
C ASP A 187 -19.15 -15.81 20.69
N ILE A 188 -18.95 -14.70 19.96
CA ILE A 188 -19.90 -13.59 19.93
C ILE A 188 -21.20 -13.97 19.22
N LEU A 189 -21.13 -14.69 18.10
CA LEU A 189 -22.34 -15.16 17.41
C LEU A 189 -23.17 -16.09 18.29
N LYS A 190 -22.53 -16.93 19.10
CA LYS A 190 -23.21 -17.77 20.10
C LYS A 190 -23.89 -16.92 21.17
N ASP A 191 -23.21 -15.92 21.74
CA ASP A 191 -23.80 -15.02 22.74
C ASP A 191 -25.02 -14.27 22.17
N VAL A 192 -24.90 -13.73 20.95
CA VAL A 192 -26.03 -13.08 20.26
C VAL A 192 -27.18 -14.04 20.05
N PHE A 193 -26.90 -15.27 19.60
CA PHE A 193 -27.93 -16.29 19.39
C PHE A 193 -28.65 -16.68 20.68
N GLU A 194 -27.91 -16.90 21.78
CA GLU A 194 -28.48 -17.21 23.08
C GLU A 194 -29.34 -16.07 23.63
N ARG A 195 -28.93 -14.82 23.44
CA ARG A 195 -29.72 -13.63 23.82
C ARG A 195 -31.03 -13.57 23.04
N LEU A 196 -30.98 -13.75 21.72
CA LEU A 196 -32.18 -13.77 20.88
C LEU A 196 -33.17 -14.88 21.29
N ILE A 197 -32.66 -16.07 21.64
CA ILE A 197 -33.49 -17.17 22.16
C ILE A 197 -34.17 -16.76 23.48
N LYS A 198 -33.42 -16.19 24.43
CA LYS A 198 -33.96 -15.75 25.72
C LYS A 198 -35.03 -14.67 25.55
N ASP A 199 -34.78 -13.70 24.68
CA ASP A 199 -35.73 -12.61 24.39
C ASP A 199 -37.02 -13.17 23.77
N ASN A 200 -36.91 -14.11 22.83
CA ASN A 200 -38.07 -14.77 22.23
C ASN A 200 -38.88 -15.58 23.24
N HIS A 201 -38.24 -16.38 24.11
CA HIS A 201 -38.95 -17.13 25.17
C HIS A 201 -39.63 -16.21 26.20
N SER A 202 -39.01 -15.05 26.49
CA SER A 202 -39.59 -14.03 27.36
C SER A 202 -40.83 -13.37 26.72
N GLN A 203 -40.84 -13.20 25.39
CA GLN A 203 -42.01 -12.68 24.68
C GLN A 203 -43.16 -13.69 24.63
N THR A 204 -42.88 -14.99 24.42
CA THR A 204 -43.90 -16.05 24.42
C THR A 204 -44.62 -16.17 25.76
N SER A 205 -43.86 -16.11 26.87
CA SER A 205 -44.43 -16.20 28.22
C SER A 205 -45.29 -14.98 28.61
N ILE A 206 -45.01 -13.79 28.07
CA ILE A 206 -45.87 -12.60 28.23
C ILE A 206 -47.13 -12.70 27.36
N SER A 207 -47.05 -13.29 26.17
CA SER A 207 -48.23 -13.46 25.30
C SER A 207 -49.23 -14.50 25.83
N GLU A 208 -48.77 -15.53 26.53
CA GLU A 208 -49.64 -16.55 27.17
C GLU A 208 -50.40 -16.03 28.40
N LEU A 209 -49.92 -14.96 29.05
CA LEU A 209 -50.63 -14.30 30.15
C LEU A 209 -51.71 -13.31 29.67
N ASN A 210 -51.72 -12.97 28.38
CA ASN A 210 -52.64 -11.99 27.79
C ASN A 210 -53.74 -12.62 26.91
N THR A 211 -53.85 -13.94 26.85
CA THR A 211 -55.03 -14.58 26.26
C THR A 211 -56.20 -14.49 27.23
N PRO A 212 -57.29 -13.73 26.93
CA PRO A 212 -58.46 -13.73 27.78
C PRO A 212 -59.08 -15.13 27.75
N SER A 213 -59.21 -15.73 28.92
CA SER A 213 -59.90 -16.99 29.16
C SER A 213 -61.25 -16.96 28.45
N ALA A 214 -61.44 -17.84 27.47
CA ALA A 214 -62.72 -18.02 26.81
C ALA A 214 -63.80 -18.28 27.88
N ILE A 215 -64.81 -17.43 27.90
CA ILE A 215 -65.96 -17.50 28.78
C ILE A 215 -66.68 -18.82 28.50
N ASN A 216 -66.78 -19.67 29.52
CA ASN A 216 -67.72 -20.79 29.57
C ASN A 216 -69.13 -20.23 29.36
N LEU A 217 -69.76 -20.53 28.22
CA LEU A 217 -71.21 -20.51 28.10
C LEU A 217 -71.71 -21.93 28.37
N ASP A 218 -72.06 -22.18 29.62
CA ASP A 218 -73.04 -23.20 29.98
C ASP A 218 -74.34 -22.49 30.38
N SER A 219 -75.46 -23.06 29.92
CA SER A 219 -76.84 -22.87 30.39
C SER A 219 -77.67 -21.74 29.75
N GLU A 220 -78.49 -22.09 28.75
CA GLU A 220 -79.95 -22.27 28.89
C GLU A 220 -80.51 -23.14 27.77
#